data_AF-A0A1I7KJQ7-F1
#
_entry.id   AF-A0A1I7KJQ7-F1
#
_cell.length_a   1.000
_cell.length_b   1.000
_cell.length_c   1.000
_cell.angle_alpha   90.00
_cell.angle_beta   90.00
_cell.angle_gamma   90.00
#
_symmetry.space_group_name_H-M   'P 1'
#
loop_
_entity.id
_entity.type
_entity.pdbx_description
1 polymer ?
#
loop_
_entity_poly.entity_id
_entity_poly.type
_entity_poly.pdbx_seq_one_letter_code
_entity_poly.pdbx_strand_id
1 'polypeptide(L)'
;MDTSRTSRPRGPRRGPARPPRRCPLTLWRTREPSEIAAAEVAALAGAVAATAILHERRWPAARAGDPAAAVAVAIDRIHRHGPEGPVADVVMGNLLVLAHRDGDPTAGVVLSHALRALARSRPGRAELPRFAQAWTRRSGWTARLARARRA
;
A
#
# COMPACT_ATOMS: atom_id res chain seq x y z
N MET A 1 -18.99 49.46 -47.84
CA MET A 1 -18.51 49.50 -46.44
C MET A 1 -18.99 48.22 -45.78
N ASP A 2 -18.13 47.20 -45.78
CA ASP A 2 -18.45 45.84 -45.34
C ASP A 2 -17.91 45.61 -43.93
N THR A 3 -18.79 45.24 -43.00
CA THR A 3 -18.48 45.06 -41.57
C THR A 3 -18.31 43.58 -41.27
N SER A 4 -17.18 43.02 -41.69
CA SER A 4 -16.82 41.65 -41.36
C SER A 4 -16.35 41.54 -39.90
N ARG A 5 -17.30 41.18 -39.04
CA ARG A 5 -17.11 40.81 -37.63
C ARG A 5 -16.40 39.45 -37.54
N THR A 6 -15.11 39.47 -37.26
CA THR A 6 -14.28 38.27 -37.11
C THR A 6 -14.64 37.52 -35.82
N SER A 7 -15.41 36.43 -35.96
CA SER A 7 -15.67 35.48 -34.87
C SER A 7 -14.40 34.70 -34.53
N ARG A 8 -13.83 34.94 -33.34
CA ARG A 8 -12.71 34.14 -32.81
C ARG A 8 -13.18 32.71 -32.51
N PRO A 9 -12.44 31.67 -32.91
CA PRO A 9 -12.77 30.30 -32.53
C PRO A 9 -12.52 30.10 -31.02
N ARG A 10 -13.55 29.63 -30.32
CA ARG A 10 -13.44 29.18 -28.93
C ARG A 10 -12.54 27.94 -28.90
N GLY A 11 -11.36 28.07 -28.31
CA GLY A 11 -10.44 26.95 -28.10
C GLY A 11 -11.07 25.83 -27.28
N PRO A 12 -10.54 24.59 -27.38
CA PRO A 12 -11.10 23.43 -26.72
C PRO A 12 -11.08 23.61 -25.20
N ARG A 13 -12.25 23.45 -24.57
CA ARG A 13 -12.40 23.39 -23.11
C ARG A 13 -11.54 22.23 -22.60
N ARG A 14 -10.44 22.53 -21.91
CA ARG A 14 -9.67 21.55 -21.13
C ARG A 14 -10.64 20.93 -20.11
N GLY A 15 -11.01 19.66 -20.32
CA GLY A 15 -11.75 18.88 -19.33
C GLY A 15 -10.97 18.78 -18.01
N PRO A 16 -11.62 18.43 -16.90
CA PRO A 16 -10.95 18.33 -15.60
C PRO A 16 -9.78 17.35 -15.72
N ALA A 17 -8.59 17.82 -15.33
CA ALA A 17 -7.38 17.02 -15.34
C ALA A 17 -7.61 15.78 -14.47
N ARG A 18 -7.53 14.60 -15.08
CA ARG A 18 -7.60 13.33 -14.36
C ARG A 18 -6.47 13.33 -13.33
N PRO A 19 -6.73 13.06 -12.03
CA PRO A 19 -5.67 13.06 -11.04
C PRO A 19 -4.57 12.08 -11.47
N PRO A 20 -3.28 12.40 -11.19
CA PRO A 20 -2.18 11.54 -11.59
C PRO A 20 -2.40 10.13 -11.04
N ARG A 21 -2.31 9.12 -11.91
CA ARG A 21 -2.46 7.71 -11.52
C ARG A 21 -1.34 7.38 -10.54
N ARG A 22 -1.67 7.24 -9.25
CA ARG A 22 -0.71 6.82 -8.22
C ARG A 22 -0.32 5.37 -8.50
N CYS A 23 0.96 5.05 -8.34
CA CYS A 23 1.44 3.67 -8.48
C CYS A 23 0.76 2.81 -7.41
N PRO A 24 0.01 1.75 -7.78
CA PRO A 24 -0.76 0.95 -6.82
C PRO A 24 0.13 0.29 -5.76
N LEU A 25 1.39 -0.04 -6.11
CA LEU A 25 2.36 -0.64 -5.19
C LEU A 25 2.71 0.26 -4.00
N THR A 26 2.47 1.58 -4.11
CA THR A 26 2.79 2.54 -3.04
C THR A 26 1.63 2.79 -2.08
N LEU A 27 0.47 2.16 -2.30
CA LEU A 27 -0.75 2.42 -1.52
C LEU A 27 -0.55 2.23 -0.02
N TRP A 28 0.20 1.20 0.38
CA TRP A 28 0.44 0.86 1.80
C TRP A 28 1.06 2.01 2.62
N ARG A 29 1.79 2.93 1.97
CA ARG A 29 2.48 4.08 2.58
C ARG A 29 1.95 5.44 2.14
N THR A 30 0.87 5.48 1.36
CA THR A 30 0.29 6.72 0.83
C THR A 30 -1.20 6.90 1.12
N ARG A 31 -1.86 5.88 1.68
CA ARG A 31 -3.29 5.90 2.01
C ARG A 31 -3.54 5.25 3.37
N GLU A 32 -4.54 5.77 4.08
CA GLU A 32 -5.03 5.13 5.28
C GLU A 32 -5.83 3.87 4.90
N PRO A 33 -5.79 2.76 5.68
CA PRO A 33 -6.42 1.49 5.31
C PRO A 33 -7.92 1.58 5.02
N SER A 34 -8.65 2.46 5.71
CA SER A 34 -10.09 2.67 5.50
C SER A 34 -10.42 3.40 4.21
N GLU A 35 -9.45 4.06 3.59
CA GLU A 35 -9.64 4.84 2.36
C GLU A 35 -9.27 4.07 1.09
N ILE A 36 -8.76 2.83 1.24
CA ILE A 36 -8.32 2.01 0.12
C ILE A 36 -9.54 1.28 -0.44
N ALA A 37 -9.94 1.66 -1.65
CA ALA A 37 -11.10 1.07 -2.31
C ALA A 37 -10.80 -0.36 -2.79
N ALA A 38 -11.84 -1.20 -2.88
CA ALA A 38 -11.71 -2.56 -3.38
C ALA A 38 -11.09 -2.62 -4.80
N ALA A 39 -11.40 -1.64 -5.66
CA ALA A 39 -10.82 -1.53 -6.99
C ALA A 39 -9.30 -1.24 -6.96
N GLU A 40 -8.82 -0.47 -5.97
CA GLU A 40 -7.39 -0.21 -5.78
C GLU A 40 -6.67 -1.47 -5.28
N VAL A 41 -7.29 -2.23 -4.38
CA VAL A 41 -6.79 -3.55 -3.94
C VAL A 41 -6.71 -4.53 -5.11
N ALA A 42 -7.72 -4.55 -5.99
CA ALA A 42 -7.71 -5.37 -7.19
C ALA A 42 -6.59 -4.99 -8.16
N ALA A 43 -6.40 -3.69 -8.42
CA ALA A 43 -5.30 -3.21 -9.25
C ALA A 43 -3.92 -3.54 -8.66
N LEU A 44 -3.78 -3.40 -7.33
CA LEU A 44 -2.57 -3.78 -6.60
C LEU A 44 -2.29 -5.28 -6.69
N ALA A 45 -3.31 -6.13 -6.51
CA ALA A 45 -3.16 -7.58 -6.66
C ALA A 45 -2.69 -7.96 -8.06
N GLY A 46 -3.22 -7.32 -9.11
CA GLY A 46 -2.75 -7.51 -10.47
C GLY A 46 -1.27 -7.13 -10.65
N ALA A 47 -0.86 -5.98 -10.09
CA ALA A 47 0.53 -5.53 -10.13
C ALA A 47 1.49 -6.48 -9.37
N VAL A 48 1.08 -6.98 -8.20
CA VAL A 48 1.85 -7.95 -7.41
C VAL A 48 1.97 -9.28 -8.16
N ALA A 49 0.88 -9.79 -8.73
CA ALA A 49 0.87 -11.05 -9.49
C ALA A 49 1.81 -10.98 -10.71
N ALA A 50 1.89 -9.83 -11.37
CA ALA A 50 2.76 -9.59 -12.52
C ALA A 50 4.24 -9.41 -12.15
N THR A 51 4.58 -9.26 -10.87
CA THR A 51 5.95 -8.93 -10.44
C THR A 51 6.70 -10.16 -9.94
N ALA A 52 7.91 -10.39 -10.47
CA ALA A 52 8.88 -11.34 -9.94
C ALA A 52 9.93 -10.62 -9.10
N ILE A 53 10.32 -11.22 -7.97
CA ILE A 53 11.47 -10.80 -7.18
C ILE A 53 12.56 -11.85 -7.38
N LEU A 54 13.63 -11.49 -8.09
CA LEU A 54 14.74 -12.39 -8.35
C LEU A 54 15.43 -12.78 -7.04
N HIS A 55 15.87 -14.03 -6.96
CA HIS A 55 16.57 -14.63 -5.81
C HIS A 55 15.76 -14.72 -4.49
N GLU A 56 14.48 -14.35 -4.47
CA GLU A 56 13.62 -14.57 -3.30
C GLU A 56 12.87 -15.90 -3.42
N ARG A 57 13.40 -16.94 -2.76
CA ARG A 57 12.88 -18.31 -2.85
C ARG A 57 11.43 -18.44 -2.38
N ARG A 58 10.99 -17.61 -1.43
CA ARG A 58 9.63 -17.66 -0.89
C ARG A 58 8.64 -16.80 -1.68
N TRP A 59 9.13 -15.98 -2.61
CA TRP A 59 8.29 -15.05 -3.36
C TRP A 59 7.17 -15.74 -4.17
N PRO A 60 7.42 -16.87 -4.86
CA PRO A 60 6.35 -17.54 -5.60
C PRO A 60 5.16 -17.95 -4.72
N ALA A 61 5.43 -18.50 -3.54
CA ALA A 61 4.39 -18.87 -2.57
C ALA A 61 3.69 -17.63 -1.98
N ALA A 62 4.47 -16.62 -1.57
CA ALA A 62 3.93 -15.35 -1.08
C ALA A 62 2.99 -14.70 -2.11
N ARG A 63 3.40 -14.65 -3.38
CA ARG A 63 2.63 -14.10 -4.49
C ARG A 63 1.37 -14.92 -4.80
N ALA A 64 1.40 -16.22 -4.56
CA ALA A 64 0.24 -17.10 -4.68
C ALA A 64 -0.76 -16.94 -3.52
N GLY A 65 -0.44 -16.13 -2.51
CA GLY A 65 -1.32 -15.83 -1.39
C GLY A 65 -1.01 -16.60 -0.10
N ASP A 66 0.12 -17.31 -0.02
CA ASP A 66 0.56 -17.93 1.24
C ASP A 66 0.92 -16.84 2.28
N PRO A 67 0.15 -16.72 3.38
CA PRO A 67 0.40 -15.66 4.35
C PRO A 67 1.71 -15.83 5.12
N ALA A 68 2.11 -17.07 5.42
CA ALA A 68 3.35 -17.34 6.15
C ALA A 68 4.57 -16.98 5.29
N ALA A 69 4.56 -17.38 4.02
CA ALA A 69 5.60 -16.99 3.07
C ALA A 69 5.65 -15.47 2.88
N ALA A 70 4.50 -14.80 2.72
CA ALA A 70 4.44 -13.35 2.53
C ALA A 70 4.98 -12.58 3.74
N VAL A 71 4.60 -12.99 4.96
CA VAL A 71 5.11 -12.40 6.20
C VAL A 71 6.61 -12.64 6.35
N ALA A 72 7.09 -13.84 6.04
CA ALA A 72 8.52 -14.16 6.14
C ALA A 72 9.36 -13.30 5.18
N VAL A 73 8.93 -13.13 3.93
CA VAL A 73 9.59 -12.23 2.95
C VAL A 73 9.56 -10.78 3.44
N ALA A 74 8.44 -10.32 4.00
CA ALA A 74 8.31 -8.96 4.51
C ALA A 74 9.24 -8.67 5.68
N ILE A 75 9.32 -9.57 6.66
CA ILE A 75 10.21 -9.43 7.81
C ILE A 75 11.67 -9.41 7.35
N ASP A 76 12.08 -10.35 6.49
CA ASP A 76 13.44 -10.43 5.97
C ASP A 76 13.79 -9.16 5.18
N ARG A 77 12.87 -8.68 4.34
CA ARG A 77 13.04 -7.45 3.56
C ARG A 77 13.25 -6.22 4.42
N ILE A 78 12.43 -6.05 5.47
CA ILE A 78 12.55 -4.93 6.41
C ILE A 78 13.88 -5.02 7.17
N HIS A 79 14.26 -6.21 7.62
CA HIS A 79 15.45 -6.39 8.45
C HIS A 79 16.74 -6.20 7.67
N ARG A 80 16.84 -6.76 6.46
CA ARG A 80 18.08 -6.74 5.67
C ARG A 80 18.29 -5.48 4.85
N HIS A 81 17.22 -4.88 4.31
CA HIS A 81 17.36 -3.70 3.45
C HIS A 81 16.34 -2.58 3.72
N GLY A 82 15.67 -2.60 4.87
CA GLY A 82 14.77 -1.53 5.30
C GLY A 82 13.40 -1.50 4.59
N PRO A 83 12.52 -0.56 4.97
CA PRO A 83 11.13 -0.49 4.48
C PRO A 83 10.97 0.33 3.19
N GLU A 84 12.07 0.68 2.50
CA GLU A 84 12.06 1.58 1.35
C GLU A 84 12.33 0.87 0.02
N GLY A 85 11.87 1.51 -1.06
CA GLY A 85 12.18 1.15 -2.43
C GLY A 85 11.16 0.22 -3.09
N PRO A 86 11.31 -0.04 -4.40
CA PRO A 86 10.30 -0.74 -5.21
C PRO A 86 10.03 -2.17 -4.73
N VAL A 87 11.06 -2.89 -4.29
CA VAL A 87 10.89 -4.25 -3.75
C VAL A 87 10.07 -4.23 -2.45
N ALA A 88 10.29 -3.24 -1.57
CA ALA A 88 9.49 -3.10 -0.37
C ALA A 88 8.03 -2.74 -0.73
N ASP A 89 7.81 -1.89 -1.73
CA ASP A 89 6.46 -1.56 -2.22
C ASP A 89 5.71 -2.80 -2.75
N VAL A 90 6.40 -3.70 -3.45
CA VAL A 90 5.81 -4.97 -3.93
C VAL A 90 5.47 -5.91 -2.76
N VAL A 91 6.41 -6.10 -1.84
CA VAL A 91 6.24 -7.02 -0.70
C VAL A 91 5.17 -6.53 0.27
N MET A 92 5.20 -5.25 0.64
CA MET A 92 4.17 -4.65 1.50
C MET A 92 2.83 -4.54 0.77
N GLY A 93 2.84 -4.29 -0.54
CA GLY A 93 1.66 -4.35 -1.39
C GLY A 93 0.98 -5.71 -1.33
N ASN A 94 1.74 -6.82 -1.36
CA ASN A 94 1.19 -8.16 -1.21
C ASN A 94 0.51 -8.36 0.15
N LEU A 95 1.15 -7.92 1.24
CA LEU A 95 0.54 -7.97 2.57
C LEU A 95 -0.75 -7.14 2.68
N LEU A 96 -0.80 -5.99 2.00
CA LEU A 96 -2.00 -5.16 1.96
C LEU A 96 -3.16 -5.92 1.29
N VAL A 97 -2.89 -6.67 0.22
CA VAL A 97 -3.88 -7.52 -0.44
C VAL A 97 -4.39 -8.60 0.53
N LEU A 98 -3.50 -9.34 1.19
CA LEU A 98 -3.87 -10.37 2.17
C LEU A 98 -4.70 -9.79 3.33
N ALA A 99 -4.31 -8.64 3.86
CA ALA A 99 -5.04 -7.97 4.95
C ALA A 99 -6.43 -7.45 4.53
N HIS A 100 -6.65 -7.18 3.24
CA HIS A 100 -7.95 -6.71 2.72
C HIS A 100 -8.86 -7.84 2.26
N ARG A 101 -8.32 -8.83 1.53
CA ARG A 101 -9.11 -9.92 0.94
C ARG A 101 -9.41 -11.00 1.96
N ASP A 102 -8.39 -11.42 2.68
CA ASP A 102 -8.45 -12.61 3.55
C ASP A 102 -8.58 -12.22 5.02
N GLY A 103 -8.46 -10.93 5.32
CA GLY A 103 -8.55 -10.40 6.68
C GLY A 103 -7.38 -10.81 7.56
N ASP A 104 -6.23 -11.14 6.97
CA ASP A 104 -5.07 -11.62 7.72
C ASP A 104 -4.60 -10.57 8.76
N PRO A 105 -4.68 -10.88 10.07
CA PRO A 105 -4.32 -9.92 11.12
C PRO A 105 -2.81 -9.72 11.22
N THR A 106 -2.00 -10.73 10.89
CA THR A 106 -0.54 -10.67 10.93
C THR A 106 -0.02 -9.71 9.86
N ALA A 107 -0.60 -9.73 8.66
CA ALA A 107 -0.29 -8.79 7.59
C ALA A 107 -0.49 -7.33 8.06
N GLY A 108 -1.57 -7.04 8.77
CA GLY A 108 -1.81 -5.71 9.37
C GLY A 108 -0.74 -5.31 10.41
N VAL A 109 -0.30 -6.25 11.26
CA VAL A 109 0.78 -6.00 12.23
C VAL A 109 2.10 -5.69 11.54
N VAL A 110 2.46 -6.46 10.51
CA VAL A 110 3.70 -6.26 9.75
C VAL A 110 3.67 -4.94 8.97
N LEU A 111 2.55 -4.59 8.34
CA LEU A 111 2.36 -3.28 7.68
C LEU A 111 2.54 -2.13 8.67
N SER A 112 1.96 -2.27 9.87
CA SER A 112 2.13 -1.29 10.94
C SER A 112 3.61 -1.15 11.35
N HIS A 113 4.33 -2.26 11.49
CA HIS A 113 5.76 -2.25 11.80
C HIS A 113 6.58 -1.58 10.69
N ALA A 114 6.32 -1.93 9.42
CA ALA A 114 6.99 -1.35 8.26
C ALA A 114 6.79 0.17 8.18
N LEU A 115 5.56 0.65 8.42
CA LEU A 115 5.25 2.08 8.44
C LEU A 115 5.95 2.84 9.57
N ARG A 116 6.04 2.24 10.77
CA ARG A 116 6.83 2.83 11.87
C ARG A 116 8.32 2.87 11.53
N ALA A 117 8.85 1.83 10.90
CA ALA A 117 10.23 1.81 10.43
C ALA A 117 10.46 2.91 9.38
N LEU A 118 9.55 3.06 8.42
CA LEU A 118 9.62 4.09 7.39
C LEU A 118 9.53 5.50 7.96
N ALA A 119 8.68 5.73 8.96
CA ALA A 119 8.56 7.01 9.65
C ALA A 119 9.87 7.42 10.35
N ARG A 120 10.59 6.45 10.95
CA ARG A 120 11.92 6.71 11.54
C ARG A 120 12.95 7.09 10.48
N SER A 121 12.91 6.47 9.30
CA SER A 121 13.78 6.81 8.18
C SER A 121 13.43 8.12 7.49
N ARG A 122 12.18 8.61 7.63
CA ARG A 122 11.69 9.87 7.00
C ARG A 122 10.91 10.75 7.97
N PRO A 123 11.60 11.58 8.78
CA PRO A 123 10.98 12.42 9.81
C PRO A 123 9.92 13.42 9.31
N GLY A 124 9.87 13.73 8.01
CA GLY A 124 8.90 14.67 7.41
C GLY A 124 7.54 14.08 7.05
N ARG A 125 7.29 12.77 7.26
CA ARG A 125 6.02 12.12 6.89
C ARG A 125 5.15 11.81 8.09
N ALA A 126 4.48 12.85 8.60
CA ALA A 126 3.62 12.77 9.80
C ALA A 126 2.40 11.86 9.64
N GLU A 127 2.03 11.50 8.41
CA GLU A 127 0.93 10.57 8.11
C GLU A 127 1.28 9.10 8.40
N LEU A 128 2.55 8.70 8.31
CA LEU A 128 2.96 7.29 8.44
C LEU A 128 2.66 6.69 9.82
N PRO A 129 2.92 7.38 10.96
CA PRO A 129 2.51 6.88 12.27
C PRO A 129 1.00 6.67 12.40
N ARG A 130 0.19 7.54 11.78
CA ARG A 130 -1.29 7.41 11.79
C ARG A 130 -1.73 6.19 11.00
N PHE A 131 -1.19 5.98 9.81
CA PHE A 131 -1.45 4.78 9.01
C PHE A 131 -1.03 3.51 9.76
N ALA A 132 0.12 3.54 10.44
CA ALA A 132 0.58 2.41 11.24
C ALA A 132 -0.42 2.07 12.36
N GLN A 133 -0.96 3.08 13.04
CA GLN A 133 -1.96 2.88 14.09
C GLN A 133 -3.28 2.34 13.53
N ALA A 134 -3.73 2.84 12.38
CA ALA A 134 -4.92 2.34 11.70
C ALA A 134 -4.80 0.85 11.37
N TRP A 135 -3.65 0.41 10.84
CA TRP A 135 -3.36 -1.01 10.61
C TRP A 135 -3.35 -1.85 11.89
N THR A 136 -2.76 -1.33 12.98
CA THR A 136 -2.79 -2.03 14.28
C THR A 136 -4.24 -2.23 14.76
N ARG A 137 -5.09 -1.20 14.67
CA ARG A 137 -6.50 -1.31 15.07
C ARG A 137 -7.25 -2.34 14.23
N ARG A 138 -7.06 -2.29 12.91
CA ARG A 138 -7.71 -3.21 11.96
C ARG A 138 -7.34 -4.67 12.22
N SER A 139 -6.10 -4.96 12.59
CA SER A 139 -5.65 -6.32 12.89
C SER A 139 -6.28 -6.95 14.14
N GLY A 140 -7.00 -6.18 14.96
CA GLY A 140 -7.52 -6.63 16.25
C GLY A 140 -6.42 -6.97 17.28
N TRP A 141 -5.15 -6.67 16.98
CA TRP A 141 -4.00 -7.01 17.81
C TRP A 141 -4.06 -6.37 19.19
N THR A 142 -4.55 -5.12 19.29
CA THR A 142 -4.76 -4.43 20.57
C THR A 142 -5.73 -5.16 21.48
N ALA A 143 -6.84 -5.66 20.94
CA ALA A 143 -7.83 -6.43 21.69
C ALA A 143 -7.31 -7.81 22.10
N ARG A 144 -6.38 -8.39 21.32
CA ARG A 144 -5.74 -9.67 21.64
C ARG A 144 -4.73 -9.53 22.78
N LEU A 145 -3.89 -8.49 22.73
CA LEU A 145 -2.94 -8.18 23.81
C LEU A 145 -3.64 -7.85 25.13
N ALA A 146 -4.74 -7.11 25.10
CA ALA A 146 -5.51 -6.78 26.29
C ALA A 146 -6.10 -8.03 26.97
N ARG A 147 -6.51 -9.03 26.20
CA ARG A 147 -6.99 -10.32 26.72
C ARG A 147 -5.85 -11.16 27.30
N ALA A 148 -4.71 -11.21 26.61
CA ALA A 148 -3.55 -11.99 27.07
C ALA A 148 -2.94 -11.49 28.39
N ARG A 149 -3.13 -10.20 28.75
CA ARG A 149 -2.64 -9.62 30.01
C ARG A 149 -3.59 -9.79 31.20
N ARG A 150 -4.79 -10.31 30.97
CA ARG A 150 -5.81 -10.56 32.01
C ARG A 150 -5.96 -12.06 32.34
N ALA A 151 -5.30 -12.92 31.58
CA ALA A 151 -5.17 -14.35 31.84
C ALA A 151 -3.85 -14.58 32.59
#